data_AF-A0A9C9F6S3-F1
#
_entry.id   AF-A0A9C9F6S3-F1
#
_cell.length_a   1.000
_cell.length_b   1.000
_cell.length_c   1.000
_cell.angle_alpha   90.00
_cell.angle_beta   90.00
_cell.angle_gamma   90.00
#
_symmetry.space_group_name_H-M   'P 1'
#
loop_
_entity.id
_entity.type
_entity.pdbx_description
1 polymer ?
#
loop_
_entity_poly.entity_id
_entity_poly.type
_entity_poly.pdbx_seq_one_letter_code
_entity_poly.pdbx_strand_id
1 'polypeptide(L)' 'MKKAVIEVDDTQLLNALEQLPPDDLKKIIDALFLKKLFKKPEFEEVSARVKRIVKKEGLKPDVVEEAIEWARKQGSY' A
#
# COMPACT_ATOMS: atom_id res chain seq x y z
N MET A 1 -14.98 32.84 13.82
CA MET A 1 -14.06 31.73 14.16
C MET A 1 -13.29 31.36 12.90
N LYS A 2 -11.97 31.58 12.86
CA LYS A 2 -11.13 31.15 11.73
C LYS A 2 -11.00 29.62 11.83
N LYS A 3 -11.54 28.88 10.87
CA LYS A 3 -11.25 27.44 10.74
C LYS A 3 -9.75 27.32 10.43
N ALA A 4 -8.96 26.90 11.42
CA ALA A 4 -7.60 26.48 11.17
C ALA A 4 -7.69 25.19 10.34
N VAL A 5 -7.52 25.32 9.03
CA VAL A 5 -7.30 24.17 8.17
C VAL A 5 -5.87 23.76 8.42
N ILE A 6 -5.69 22.62 9.11
CA ILE A 6 -4.36 22.03 9.27
C ILE A 6 -4.00 21.51 7.88
N GLU A 7 -3.13 22.24 7.18
CA GLU A 7 -2.49 21.76 5.96
C GLU A 7 -1.48 20.71 6.39
N VAL A 8 -1.83 19.44 6.19
CA VAL A 8 -0.92 18.31 6.39
C VAL A 8 -0.19 18.11 5.08
N ASP A 9 1.15 18.19 5.11
CA ASP A 9 1.96 17.89 3.93
C ASP A 9 2.14 16.38 3.74
N ASP A 10 2.44 15.95 2.50
CA ASP A 10 2.59 14.54 2.15
C ASP A 10 3.70 13.84 2.96
N THR A 11 4.76 14.56 3.35
CA THR A 11 5.89 14.04 4.13
C THR A 11 5.49 13.80 5.59
N GLN A 12 4.73 14.72 6.19
CA GLN A 12 4.16 14.55 7.52
C GLN A 12 3.20 13.37 7.58
N LEU A 13 2.37 13.20 6.54
CA LEU A 13 1.48 12.07 6.42
C LEU A 13 2.27 10.76 6.32
N LEU A 14 3.28 10.69 5.45
CA LEU A 14 4.11 9.50 5.27
C LEU A 14 4.84 9.12 6.57
N ASN A 15 5.47 10.09 7.25
CA ASN A 15 6.15 9.85 8.51
C ASN A 15 5.22 9.31 9.60
N ALA A 16 3.97 9.79 9.65
CA ALA A 16 2.98 9.30 10.60
C ALA A 16 2.52 7.88 10.26
N LEU A 17 2.35 7.57 8.97
CA LEU A 17 1.99 6.23 8.51
C LEU A 17 3.12 5.22 8.75
N GLU A 18 4.39 5.60 8.57
CA GLU A 18 5.54 4.73 8.82
C GLU A 18 5.67 4.28 10.28
N GLN A 19 5.15 5.05 11.23
CA GLN A 19 5.16 4.69 12.65
C GLN A 19 4.07 3.70 13.05
N LEU A 20 3.11 3.42 12.17
CA LEU A 20 2.01 2.50 12.46
C LEU A 20 2.41 1.04 12.23
N PRO A 21 1.90 0.12 13.05
CA PRO A 21 2.01 -1.31 12.77
C PRO A 21 1.40 -1.65 11.40
N PRO A 22 1.95 -2.66 10.69
CA PRO A 22 1.42 -3.09 9.39
C PRO A 22 -0.09 -3.40 9.38
N ASP A 23 -0.60 -3.99 10.46
CA ASP A 23 -2.02 -4.33 10.61
C ASP A 23 -2.91 -3.09 10.69
N ASP A 24 -2.44 -2.02 11.33
CA ASP A 24 -3.20 -0.79 11.47
C ASP A 24 -3.18 0.03 10.17
N LEU A 25 -2.05 0.00 9.45
CA LEU A 25 -1.98 0.53 8.08
C LEU A 25 -2.99 -0.16 7.15
N LYS A 26 -3.08 -1.49 7.22
CA LYS A 26 -4.05 -2.26 6.45
C LYS A 26 -5.49 -1.82 6.76
N LYS A 27 -5.85 -1.69 8.04
CA LYS A 27 -7.19 -1.24 8.46
C LYS A 27 -7.51 0.16 7.94
N ILE A 28 -6.55 1.10 7.97
CA ILE A 28 -6.75 2.46 7.46
C ILE A 28 -7.00 2.43 5.95
N ILE A 29 -6.17 1.71 5.20
CA ILE A 29 -6.31 1.58 3.74
C ILE A 29 -7.65 0.93 3.39
N ASP A 30 -8.04 -0.15 4.07
CA ASP A 30 -9.32 -0.83 3.87
C ASP A 30 -10.50 0.09 4.18
N ALA A 31 -10.42 0.89 5.25
CA ALA A 31 -11.44 1.88 5.58
C ALA A 31 -11.57 2.98 4.52
N LEU A 32 -10.47 3.41 3.90
CA LEU A 32 -10.49 4.39 2.81
C LEU A 32 -11.18 3.83 1.56
N PHE A 33 -10.94 2.56 1.23
CA PHE A 33 -11.66 1.87 0.15
C PHE A 33 -13.15 1.69 0.46
N LEU A 34 -13.49 1.23 1.68
CA LEU A 34 -14.89 1.03 2.10
C LEU A 34 -15.70 2.34 2.09
N LYS A 35 -15.08 3.44 2.50
CA LYS A 35 -15.70 4.78 2.46
C LYS A 35 -15.76 5.38 1.05
N LYS A 36 -15.30 4.67 0.02
CA LYS A 36 -15.21 5.14 -1.38
C LYS A 36 -14.42 6.45 -1.53
N LEU A 37 -13.55 6.75 -0.57
CA LEU A 37 -12.66 7.91 -0.62
C LEU A 37 -11.46 7.65 -1.54
N PHE A 38 -11.20 6.38 -1.84
CA PHE A 38 -10.19 5.96 -2.78
C PHE A 38 -10.71 4.81 -3.63
N LYS A 39 -10.39 4.81 -4.93
CA LYS A 39 -10.74 3.70 -5.81
C LYS A 39 -9.72 2.59 -5.62
N LYS A 40 -10.18 1.38 -5.29
CA LYS A 40 -9.31 0.20 -5.28
C LYS A 40 -8.72 0.01 -6.67
N PRO A 41 -7.38 -0.05 -6.82
CA PRO A 41 -6.78 -0.27 -8.13
C PRO A 41 -7.16 -1.66 -8.64
N GLU A 42 -7.36 -1.75 -9.95
CA GLU A 42 -7.67 -3.02 -10.60
C GLU A 42 -6.44 -3.94 -10.58
N PHE A 43 -6.68 -5.25 -10.47
CA PHE A 43 -5.61 -6.24 -10.37
C PHE A 43 -4.64 -6.17 -11.56
N GLU A 44 -5.16 -6.00 -12.76
CA GLU A 44 -4.41 -5.91 -14.01
C GLU A 44 -3.45 -4.71 -13.99
N GLU A 45 -3.90 -3.58 -13.46
CA GLU A 45 -3.11 -2.36 -13.37
C GLU A 45 -1.95 -2.52 -12.37
N VAL A 46 -2.24 -3.08 -11.19
CA VAL A 46 -1.23 -3.39 -10.18
C VAL A 46 -0.22 -4.39 -10.74
N SER A 47 -0.69 -5.47 -11.36
CA SER A 47 0.17 -6.51 -11.96
C SER A 47 1.10 -5.96 -13.04
N ALA A 48 0.58 -5.11 -13.94
CA ALA A 48 1.38 -4.48 -14.99
C ALA A 48 2.44 -3.51 -14.42
N ARG A 49 2.13 -2.80 -13.33
CA ARG A 49 3.08 -1.90 -12.66
C ARG A 49 4.16 -2.69 -11.92
N VAL A 50 3.80 -3.74 -11.19
CA VAL A 50 4.74 -4.61 -10.48
C VAL A 50 5.71 -5.28 -11.45
N LYS A 51 5.22 -5.83 -12.57
CA LYS A 51 6.08 -6.42 -13.62
C LYS A 51 7.12 -5.43 -14.15
N ARG A 52 6.74 -4.16 -14.34
CA ARG A 52 7.67 -3.09 -14.75
C ARG A 52 8.72 -2.80 -13.70
N ILE A 53 8.34 -2.74 -12.42
CA ILE A 53 9.27 -2.51 -11.31
C ILE A 53 10.26 -3.67 -11.18
N VAL A 54 9.77 -4.91 -11.14
CA VAL A 54 10.61 -6.12 -11.08
C VAL A 54 11.64 -6.13 -12.20
N LYS A 55 11.22 -5.81 -13.44
CA LYS A 55 12.12 -5.71 -14.58
C LYS A 55 13.11 -4.55 -14.48
N LYS A 56 12.66 -3.38 -14.02
CA LYS A 56 13.50 -2.17 -13.89
C LYS A 56 14.58 -2.35 -12.83
N GLU A 57 14.21 -2.89 -11.68
CA GLU A 57 15.11 -3.08 -10.53
C GLU A 57 15.94 -4.37 -10.65
N GLY A 58 15.73 -5.16 -11.71
CA GLY A 58 16.47 -6.41 -11.94
C GLY A 58 16.26 -7.44 -10.84
N LEU A 59 15.08 -7.44 -10.20
CA LEU A 59 14.78 -8.36 -9.10
C LEU A 59 14.82 -9.79 -9.64
N LYS A 60 15.53 -10.64 -8.92
CA LYS A 60 15.66 -12.04 -9.30
C LYS A 60 14.33 -12.79 -9.07
N PRO A 61 14.04 -13.85 -9.85
CA PRO A 61 12.82 -14.63 -9.70
C PRO A 61 12.56 -15.16 -8.28
N ASP A 62 13.62 -15.54 -7.58
CA ASP A 62 13.64 -16.01 -6.19
C ASP A 62 13.03 -14.98 -5.22
N VAL A 63 13.38 -13.70 -5.37
CA VAL A 63 12.82 -12.60 -4.54
C VAL A 63 11.32 -12.43 -4.80
N VAL A 64 10.89 -12.65 -6.05
CA VAL A 64 9.46 -12.58 -6.41
C VAL A 64 8.70 -13.78 -5.83
N GLU A 65 9.28 -14.97 -5.87
CA GLU A 65 8.70 -16.18 -5.27
C GLU A 65 8.56 -16.06 -3.75
N GLU A 66 9.58 -15.57 -3.05
CA GLU A 66 9.52 -15.31 -1.61
C GLU A 66 8.39 -14.33 -1.24
N ALA A 67 8.23 -13.25 -2.02
CA ALA A 67 7.15 -12.29 -1.82
C ALA A 67 5.76 -12.92 -2.04
N ILE A 68 5.62 -13.81 -3.05
CA ILE A 68 4.38 -14.56 -3.31
C ILE A 68 4.08 -15.52 -2.17
N GLU A 69 5.07 -16.27 -1.69
CA GLU A 69 4.90 -17.19 -0.57
C GLU A 69 4.53 -16.47 0.72
N TRP A 70 5.19 -15.35 1.00
CA TRP A 70 4.86 -14.51 2.14
C TRP A 70 3.40 -14.03 2.05
N ALA A 71 2.97 -13.52 0.90
CA ALA A 71 1.60 -13.05 0.71
C ALA A 71 0.56 -14.17 0.88
N ARG A 72 0.86 -15.39 0.40
CA ARG A 72 -0.01 -16.57 0.61
C ARG A 72 -0.14 -16.92 2.09
N LYS A 73 0.94 -16.81 2.86
CA LYS A 73 0.91 -17.02 4.32
C LYS A 73 0.06 -15.97 5.04
N GLN A 74 -0.03 -14.75 4.50
CA GLN A 74 -0.91 -13.70 5.05
C GLN A 74 -2.40 -13.87 4.69
N GLY A 75 -2.73 -14.66 3.67
CA GLY A 75 -4.11 -14.85 3.17
C GLY A 75 -4.83 -16.11 3.63
N SER A 76 -4.23 -16.91 4.52
CA SER A 76 -4.88 -18.07 5.15
C SER A 76 -5.70 -17.64 6.37
N TYR A 77 -6.84 -16.99 6.13
CA TYR A 77 -7.96 -16.83 7.06
C TYR A 77 -9.27 -16.77 6.28
#